data_AF-A0A9X4ME32-F1
#
_entry.id   AF-A0A9X4ME32-F1
#
_cell.length_a   1.000
_cell.length_b   1.000
_cell.length_c   1.000
_cell.angle_alpha   90.00
_cell.angle_beta   90.00
_cell.angle_gamma   90.00
#
_symmetry.space_group_name_H-M   'P 1'
#
loop_
_entity.id
_entity.type
_entity.pdbx_description
1 polymer ?
#
loop_
_entity_poly.entity_id
_entity_poly.type
_entity_poly.pdbx_seq_one_letter_code
_entity_poly.pdbx_strand_id
1 'polypeptide(L)'
;MQKCFPIAQQQRCITHKVRGIERHLNYSDLPQSTSTGQPLKPSEAKQHRRFEIISDAYKIYETDLESDAQLRLQDFQEKWQLTEPDAVRTFIKDVQLTFSFYQFDADLHHHIRTTNHLERLFREFRTKSDEIGAFPNETSCLTVFWLVVERDHAKHDRRSSANNS
;
A
#
# COMPACT_ATOMS: atom_id res chain seq x y z
N MET A 1 8.96 16.32 11.00
CA MET A 1 9.52 16.22 9.63
C MET A 1 9.95 17.58 9.13
N GLN A 2 9.05 18.50 8.74
CA GLN A 2 9.44 19.84 8.23
C GLN A 2 10.33 20.64 9.19
N LYS A 3 10.17 20.49 10.52
CA LYS A 3 11.03 21.15 11.52
C LYS A 3 12.49 20.67 11.50
N CYS A 4 12.75 19.40 11.16
CA CYS A 4 14.09 18.80 11.22
C CYS A 4 14.71 18.56 9.84
N PHE A 5 13.86 18.30 8.83
CA PHE A 5 14.24 18.02 7.46
C PHE A 5 13.34 18.82 6.51
N PRO A 6 13.58 20.14 6.36
CA PRO A 6 12.70 21.02 5.59
C PRO A 6 12.74 20.78 4.08
N ILE A 7 13.85 20.22 3.56
CA ILE A 7 14.07 19.98 2.13
C ILE A 7 13.59 18.58 1.71
N ALA A 8 13.38 17.67 2.68
CA ALA A 8 13.04 16.29 2.38
C ALA A 8 11.61 16.16 1.85
N GLN A 9 11.48 15.62 0.64
CA GLN A 9 10.21 15.32 0.03
C GLN A 9 9.56 14.11 0.72
N GLN A 10 8.26 14.20 0.98
CA GLN A 10 7.52 13.16 1.66
C GLN A 10 6.74 12.30 0.66
N GLN A 11 7.13 11.04 0.54
CA GLN A 11 6.36 10.03 -0.16
C GLN A 11 5.55 9.19 0.83
N ARG A 12 4.24 9.03 0.58
CA ARG A 12 3.40 8.01 1.20
C ARG A 12 3.34 6.77 0.31
N CYS A 13 3.36 5.59 0.92
CA CYS A 13 3.21 4.33 0.18
C CYS A 13 1.83 4.22 -0.48
N ILE A 14 1.79 3.95 -1.79
CA ILE A 14 0.55 3.80 -2.55
C ILE A 14 -0.26 2.60 -2.03
N THR A 15 0.40 1.51 -1.66
CA THR A 15 -0.25 0.28 -1.19
C THR A 15 -0.97 0.52 0.13
N HIS A 16 -0.34 1.22 1.07
CA HIS A 16 -0.98 1.59 2.33
C HIS A 16 -2.12 2.58 2.13
N LYS A 17 -1.97 3.49 1.16
CA LYS A 17 -3.00 4.46 0.82
C LYS A 17 -4.25 3.78 0.25
N VAL A 18 -4.07 2.90 -0.73
CA VAL A 18 -5.15 2.13 -1.37
C VAL A 18 -5.80 1.17 -0.38
N ARG A 19 -5.02 0.37 0.38
CA ARG A 19 -5.57 -0.51 1.43
C ARG A 19 -6.31 0.26 2.53
N GLY A 20 -5.99 1.54 2.73
CA GLY A 20 -6.66 2.40 3.70
C GLY A 20 -8.15 2.63 3.38
N ILE A 21 -8.55 2.55 2.12
CA ILE A 21 -9.94 2.68 1.64
C ILE A 21 -10.84 1.67 2.37
N GLU A 22 -10.36 0.44 2.53
CA GLU A 22 -11.13 -0.69 3.07
C GLU A 22 -11.73 -0.43 4.47
N ARG A 23 -11.10 0.46 5.25
CA ARG A 23 -11.54 0.79 6.61
C ARG A 23 -12.82 1.63 6.65
N HIS A 24 -13.19 2.24 5.52
CA HIS A 24 -14.27 3.22 5.44
C HIS A 24 -15.30 2.88 4.34
N LEU A 25 -15.31 1.62 3.88
CA LEU A 25 -16.36 1.14 2.97
C LEU A 25 -17.66 0.97 3.73
N ASN A 26 -18.71 1.64 3.26
CA ASN A 26 -20.05 1.59 3.85
C ASN A 26 -20.89 0.44 3.26
N TYR A 27 -20.54 -0.04 2.05
CA TYR A 27 -21.28 -1.04 1.28
C TYR A 27 -22.77 -0.70 1.11
N SER A 28 -23.08 0.58 0.92
CA SER A 28 -24.42 1.02 0.56
C SER A 28 -24.72 0.63 -0.89
N ASP A 29 -25.98 0.28 -1.18
CA ASP A 29 -26.47 -0.05 -2.52
C ASP A 29 -25.67 -1.17 -3.22
N LEU A 30 -25.54 -2.31 -2.53
CA LEU A 30 -24.92 -3.50 -3.13
C LEU A 30 -25.82 -4.12 -4.21
N PRO A 31 -25.26 -4.54 -5.35
CA PRO A 31 -26.01 -5.24 -6.38
C PRO A 31 -26.50 -6.60 -5.86
N GLN A 32 -27.78 -6.90 -6.11
CA GLN A 32 -28.41 -8.16 -5.69
C GLN A 32 -28.29 -9.28 -6.73
N SER A 33 -27.89 -8.94 -7.97
CA SER A 33 -27.80 -9.89 -9.07
C SER A 33 -26.58 -9.61 -9.95
N THR A 34 -25.99 -10.67 -10.50
CA THR A 34 -24.93 -10.56 -11.51
C THR A 34 -25.50 -10.04 -12.85
N SER A 35 -24.62 -9.61 -13.75
CA SER A 35 -24.95 -9.34 -15.16
C SER A 35 -25.59 -10.54 -15.89
N THR A 36 -25.42 -11.76 -15.37
CA THR A 36 -26.01 -13.01 -15.87
C THR A 36 -27.35 -13.37 -15.19
N GLY A 37 -27.89 -12.51 -14.33
CA GLY A 37 -29.18 -12.70 -13.67
C GLY A 37 -29.17 -13.68 -12.50
N GLN A 38 -27.99 -14.11 -12.02
CA GLN A 38 -27.87 -14.99 -10.86
C GLN A 38 -27.89 -14.16 -9.56
N PRO A 39 -28.56 -14.64 -8.49
CA PRO A 39 -28.57 -13.97 -7.20
C PRO A 39 -27.17 -14.00 -6.56
N LEU A 40 -26.66 -12.83 -6.18
CA LEU A 40 -25.36 -12.70 -5.48
C LEU A 40 -25.57 -12.82 -3.98
N LYS A 41 -24.69 -13.58 -3.30
CA LYS A 41 -24.66 -13.55 -1.84
C LYS A 41 -24.16 -12.17 -1.37
N PRO A 42 -24.65 -11.63 -0.25
CA PRO A 42 -24.17 -10.34 0.27
C PRO A 42 -22.65 -10.27 0.49
N SER A 43 -22.03 -11.40 0.87
CA SER A 43 -20.57 -11.51 1.01
C SER A 43 -19.84 -11.31 -0.33
N GLU A 44 -20.38 -11.88 -1.41
CA GLU A 44 -19.79 -11.80 -2.75
C GLU A 44 -19.95 -10.38 -3.32
N ALA A 45 -21.10 -9.75 -3.10
CA ALA A 45 -21.33 -8.36 -3.49
C ALA A 45 -20.37 -7.39 -2.77
N LYS A 46 -20.15 -7.58 -1.46
CA LYS A 46 -19.14 -6.81 -0.71
C LYS A 46 -17.73 -7.02 -1.25
N GLN A 47 -17.36 -8.27 -1.52
CA GLN A 47 -16.05 -8.60 -2.09
C GLN A 47 -15.86 -7.97 -3.47
N HIS A 48 -16.89 -7.98 -4.32
CA HIS A 48 -16.86 -7.34 -5.63
C HIS A 48 -16.68 -5.83 -5.50
N ARG A 49 -17.49 -5.15 -4.68
CA ARG A 49 -17.36 -3.71 -4.41
C ARG A 49 -15.96 -3.35 -3.93
N ARG A 50 -15.45 -4.10 -2.95
CA ARG A 50 -14.09 -3.92 -2.41
C ARG A 50 -13.04 -4.10 -3.50
N PHE A 51 -13.16 -5.15 -4.32
CA PHE A 51 -12.21 -5.41 -5.41
C PHE A 51 -12.23 -4.28 -6.45
N GLU A 52 -13.42 -3.82 -6.84
CA GLU A 52 -13.60 -2.80 -7.86
C GLU A 52 -12.97 -1.46 -7.45
N ILE A 53 -13.29 -0.94 -6.26
CA ILE A 53 -12.76 0.33 -5.79
C ILE A 53 -11.24 0.27 -5.56
N ILE A 54 -10.71 -0.85 -5.07
CA ILE A 54 -9.26 -1.05 -4.91
C ILE A 54 -8.56 -1.08 -6.27
N SER A 55 -9.11 -1.81 -7.23
CA SER A 55 -8.57 -1.90 -8.59
C SER A 55 -8.53 -0.54 -9.25
N ASP A 56 -9.64 0.22 -9.19
CA ASP A 56 -9.69 1.58 -9.74
C ASP A 56 -8.71 2.52 -9.03
N ALA A 57 -8.55 2.41 -7.72
CA ALA A 57 -7.58 3.21 -6.99
C ALA A 57 -6.13 2.89 -7.38
N TYR A 58 -5.79 1.65 -7.75
CA TYR A 58 -4.48 1.31 -8.28
C TYR A 58 -4.25 1.86 -9.69
N LYS A 59 -5.27 1.86 -10.55
CA LYS A 59 -5.18 2.43 -11.92
C LYS A 59 -4.78 3.90 -11.92
N ILE A 60 -5.05 4.65 -10.86
CA ILE A 60 -4.57 6.05 -10.71
C ILE A 60 -3.05 6.14 -10.86
N TYR A 61 -2.32 5.12 -10.40
CA TYR A 61 -0.86 5.06 -10.41
C TYR A 61 -0.28 4.25 -11.59
N GLU A 62 -1.11 3.77 -12.52
CA GLU A 62 -0.70 3.03 -13.72
C GLU A 62 -0.53 3.99 -14.91
N THR A 63 0.29 5.01 -14.71
CA THR A 63 0.63 6.02 -15.72
C THR A 63 2.02 6.58 -15.44
N ASP A 64 2.69 7.06 -16.47
CA ASP A 64 4.05 7.60 -16.39
C ASP A 64 4.05 9.10 -16.06
N LEU A 65 2.91 9.78 -16.24
CA LEU A 65 2.75 11.22 -16.06
C LEU A 65 1.89 11.56 -14.85
N GLU A 66 2.36 12.50 -14.02
CA GLU A 66 1.60 12.99 -12.86
C GLU A 66 0.26 13.62 -13.27
N SER A 67 0.21 14.36 -14.39
CA SER A 67 -1.02 14.98 -14.91
C SER A 67 -2.12 13.96 -15.18
N ASP A 68 -1.75 12.81 -15.73
CA ASP A 68 -2.70 11.75 -16.07
C ASP A 68 -3.17 11.03 -14.80
N ALA A 69 -2.29 10.90 -13.79
CA ALA A 69 -2.67 10.37 -12.49
C ALA A 69 -3.66 11.28 -11.78
N GLN A 70 -3.49 12.60 -11.88
CA GLN A 70 -4.43 13.59 -11.35
C GLN A 70 -5.78 13.53 -12.06
N LEU A 71 -5.82 13.34 -13.38
CA LEU A 71 -7.06 13.14 -14.12
C LEU A 71 -7.79 11.87 -13.68
N ARG A 72 -7.08 10.74 -13.59
CA ARG A 72 -7.65 9.47 -13.10
C ARG A 72 -8.14 9.56 -11.65
N LEU A 73 -7.49 10.39 -10.82
CA LEU A 73 -7.95 10.66 -9.45
C LEU A 73 -9.30 11.40 -9.45
N GLN A 74 -9.51 12.34 -10.38
CA GLN A 74 -10.80 13.02 -10.56
C GLN A 74 -11.87 12.02 -11.00
N ASP A 75 -11.60 11.20 -12.01
CA ASP A 75 -12.53 10.17 -12.48
C ASP A 75 -12.89 9.18 -11.35
N PHE A 76 -11.89 8.77 -10.56
CA PHE A 76 -12.10 7.93 -9.39
C PHE A 76 -13.01 8.61 -8.36
N GLN A 77 -12.79 9.89 -8.08
CA GLN A 77 -13.63 10.64 -7.16
C GLN A 77 -15.06 10.71 -7.69
N GLU A 78 -15.28 11.11 -8.93
CA GLU A 78 -16.62 11.22 -9.52
C GLU A 78 -17.38 9.89 -9.48
N LYS A 79 -16.70 8.78 -9.80
CA LYS A 79 -17.29 7.44 -9.76
C LYS A 79 -17.72 7.01 -8.35
N TRP A 80 -16.88 7.23 -7.35
CA TRP A 80 -17.03 6.64 -6.02
C TRP A 80 -17.62 7.59 -4.96
N GLN A 81 -17.66 8.90 -5.22
CA GLN A 81 -18.08 9.90 -4.22
C GLN A 81 -19.53 9.70 -3.77
N LEU A 82 -20.42 9.24 -4.66
CA LEU A 82 -21.83 9.00 -4.33
C LEU A 82 -22.04 7.70 -3.56
N THR A 83 -21.32 6.65 -3.94
CA THR A 83 -21.51 5.29 -3.41
C THR A 83 -20.73 5.07 -2.12
N GLU A 84 -19.50 5.57 -2.03
CA GLU A 84 -18.55 5.35 -0.93
C GLU A 84 -17.89 6.67 -0.45
N PRO A 85 -18.66 7.69 -0.01
CA PRO A 85 -18.14 9.03 0.30
C PRO A 85 -17.06 9.05 1.38
N ASP A 86 -17.16 8.20 2.41
CA ASP A 86 -16.20 8.15 3.51
C ASP A 86 -14.86 7.54 3.09
N ALA A 87 -14.91 6.52 2.22
CA ALA A 87 -13.74 5.89 1.64
C ALA A 87 -13.00 6.87 0.72
N VAL A 88 -13.74 7.57 -0.14
CA VAL A 88 -13.18 8.60 -1.04
C VAL A 88 -12.57 9.76 -0.26
N ARG A 89 -13.28 10.29 0.75
CA ARG A 89 -12.74 11.36 1.62
C ARG A 89 -11.41 10.98 2.26
N THR A 90 -11.32 9.74 2.77
CA THR A 90 -10.10 9.23 3.40
C THR A 90 -8.98 9.01 2.38
N PHE A 91 -9.33 8.57 1.17
CA PHE A 91 -8.39 8.40 0.08
C PHE A 91 -7.84 9.73 -0.46
N ILE A 92 -8.65 10.77 -0.60
CA ILE A 92 -8.19 12.07 -1.14
C ILE A 92 -7.29 12.80 -0.14
N LYS A 93 -7.52 12.62 1.17
CA LYS A 93 -6.71 13.27 2.21
C LYS A 93 -5.22 12.97 2.04
N ASP A 94 -4.40 14.00 1.84
CA ASP A 94 -2.95 13.88 1.62
C ASP A 94 -2.56 12.99 0.41
N VAL A 95 -3.45 12.80 -0.58
CA VAL A 95 -3.15 11.97 -1.77
C VAL A 95 -1.99 12.55 -2.59
N GLN A 96 -1.75 13.86 -2.54
CA GLN A 96 -0.61 14.46 -3.23
C GLN A 96 0.74 13.91 -2.75
N LEU A 97 0.82 13.44 -1.49
CA LEU A 97 2.03 12.80 -0.96
C LEU A 97 2.28 11.41 -1.56
N THR A 98 1.34 10.82 -2.30
CA THR A 98 1.60 9.57 -3.03
C THR A 98 2.14 9.80 -4.44
N PHE A 99 2.18 11.04 -4.92
CA PHE A 99 2.68 11.40 -6.26
C PHE A 99 4.11 11.92 -6.28
N SER A 100 4.75 12.11 -5.11
CA SER A 100 6.13 12.64 -5.06
C SER A 100 7.14 11.78 -5.82
N PHE A 101 6.89 10.49 -6.02
CA PHE A 101 7.75 9.62 -6.81
C PHE A 101 7.90 10.05 -8.29
N TYR A 102 6.94 10.78 -8.88
CA TYR A 102 7.05 11.28 -10.26
C TYR A 102 8.20 12.28 -10.46
N GLN A 103 8.72 12.85 -9.37
CA GLN A 103 9.83 13.80 -9.40
C GLN A 103 11.21 13.12 -9.54
N PHE A 104 11.23 11.78 -9.55
CA PHE A 104 12.42 10.96 -9.67
C PHE A 104 12.42 10.20 -11.00
N ASP A 105 13.58 9.65 -11.36
CA ASP A 105 13.71 8.81 -12.56
C ASP A 105 12.76 7.62 -12.53
N ALA A 106 12.21 7.26 -13.69
CA ALA A 106 11.24 6.18 -13.85
C ALA A 106 11.71 4.84 -13.25
N ASP A 107 13.02 4.56 -13.36
CA ASP A 107 13.63 3.34 -12.79
C ASP A 107 13.52 3.27 -11.26
N LEU A 108 13.38 4.40 -10.58
CA LEU A 108 13.25 4.49 -9.12
C LEU A 108 11.79 4.43 -8.66
N HIS A 109 10.82 4.65 -9.55
CA HIS A 109 9.39 4.76 -9.18
C HIS A 109 8.90 3.55 -8.40
N HIS A 110 9.25 2.34 -8.83
CA HIS A 110 8.81 1.10 -8.19
C HIS A 110 9.37 0.93 -6.76
N HIS A 111 10.59 1.43 -6.52
CA HIS A 111 11.22 1.42 -5.19
C HIS A 111 10.63 2.48 -4.27
N ILE A 112 10.33 3.67 -4.79
CA ILE A 112 9.87 4.83 -4.00
C ILE A 112 8.39 4.70 -3.64
N ARG A 113 7.55 4.28 -4.59
CA ARG A 113 6.08 4.30 -4.44
C ARG A 113 5.54 3.22 -3.49
N THR A 114 6.31 2.17 -3.20
CA THR A 114 5.88 1.04 -2.36
C THR A 114 6.81 0.82 -1.16
N THR A 115 6.30 0.15 -0.13
CA THR A 115 7.08 -0.25 1.07
C THR A 115 7.31 -1.76 1.12
N ASN A 116 7.36 -2.43 -0.04
CA ASN A 116 7.39 -3.90 -0.11
C ASN A 116 8.56 -4.52 0.66
N HIS A 117 9.77 -3.96 0.53
CA HIS A 117 10.95 -4.43 1.26
C HIS A 117 10.78 -4.28 2.77
N LEU A 118 10.27 -3.13 3.22
CA LEU A 118 10.01 -2.86 4.63
C LEU A 118 8.92 -3.78 5.20
N GLU A 119 7.83 -3.99 4.45
CA GLU A 119 6.74 -4.91 4.81
C GLU A 119 7.23 -6.35 4.92
N ARG A 120 8.16 -6.77 4.05
CA ARG A 120 8.79 -8.09 4.10
C ARG A 120 9.67 -8.24 5.32
N LEU A 121 10.57 -7.29 5.60
CA LEU A 121 11.43 -7.29 6.78
C LEU A 121 10.60 -7.39 8.07
N PHE A 122 9.59 -6.54 8.22
CA PHE A 122 8.71 -6.58 9.39
C PHE A 122 7.87 -7.85 9.48
N ARG A 123 7.54 -8.49 8.35
CA ARG A 123 6.89 -9.81 8.36
C ARG A 123 7.82 -10.87 8.92
N GLU A 124 9.09 -10.89 8.47
CA GLU A 124 10.08 -11.83 8.98
C GLU A 124 10.29 -11.66 10.50
N PHE A 125 10.34 -10.40 10.97
CA PHE A 125 10.42 -10.12 12.39
C PHE A 125 9.17 -10.58 13.16
N ARG A 126 7.97 -10.25 12.66
CA ARG A 126 6.72 -10.67 13.30
C ARG A 126 6.60 -12.18 13.42
N THR A 127 6.95 -12.93 12.37
CA THR A 127 6.97 -14.40 12.45
C THR A 127 7.86 -14.91 13.58
N LYS A 128 9.06 -14.32 13.76
CA LYS A 128 9.96 -14.71 14.86
C LYS A 128 9.45 -14.27 16.23
N SER A 129 8.85 -13.08 16.30
CA SER A 129 8.19 -12.60 17.50
C SER A 129 7.02 -13.50 17.91
N ASP A 130 6.21 -13.95 16.96
CA ASP A 130 5.04 -14.82 17.20
C ASP A 130 5.47 -16.21 17.69
N GLU A 131 6.58 -16.75 17.18
CA GLU A 131 7.18 -18.00 17.66
C GLU A 131 7.68 -17.89 19.12
N ILE A 132 8.17 -16.72 19.53
CA ILE A 132 8.68 -16.46 20.89
C ILE A 132 7.53 -16.18 21.87
N GLY A 133 6.47 -15.51 21.40
CA GLY A 133 5.29 -15.16 22.19
C GLY A 133 5.50 -13.93 23.08
N ALA A 134 6.43 -13.99 24.03
CA ALA A 134 6.71 -12.89 24.96
C ALA A 134 8.21 -12.72 25.24
N PHE A 135 8.69 -11.48 25.18
CA PHE A 135 10.08 -11.15 25.50
C PHE A 135 10.25 -10.81 26.98
N PRO A 136 11.33 -11.27 27.64
CA PRO A 136 11.56 -10.99 29.05
C PRO A 136 11.97 -9.53 29.32
N ASN A 137 12.52 -8.85 28.31
CA ASN A 137 12.89 -7.43 28.36
C ASN A 137 13.06 -6.87 26.93
N GLU A 138 13.17 -5.54 26.84
CA GLU A 138 13.38 -4.81 25.58
C GLU A 138 14.65 -5.26 24.85
N THR A 139 15.76 -5.44 25.56
CA THR A 139 17.05 -5.88 24.97
C THR A 139 16.92 -7.18 24.21
N SER A 140 16.16 -8.15 24.73
CA SER A 140 15.92 -9.44 24.08
C SER A 140 15.12 -9.28 22.78
N CYS A 141 14.11 -8.41 22.78
CA CYS A 141 13.33 -8.07 21.58
C CYS A 141 14.23 -7.41 20.52
N LEU A 142 15.02 -6.41 20.92
CA LEU A 142 15.96 -5.71 20.02
C LEU A 142 17.03 -6.64 19.48
N THR A 143 17.50 -7.61 20.26
CA THR A 143 18.48 -8.61 19.82
C THR A 143 17.91 -9.47 18.69
N VAL A 144 16.67 -9.95 18.83
CA VAL A 144 15.99 -10.71 17.77
C VAL A 144 15.72 -9.84 16.55
N PHE A 145 15.28 -8.59 16.73
CA PHE A 145 15.11 -7.66 15.62
C PHE A 145 16.42 -7.45 14.85
N TRP A 146 17.52 -7.20 15.55
CA TRP A 146 18.85 -7.05 14.96
C TRP A 146 19.27 -8.31 14.19
N LEU A 147 19.10 -9.52 14.76
CA LEU A 147 19.41 -10.78 14.07
C LEU A 147 18.59 -10.96 12.79
N VAL A 148 17.33 -10.52 12.76
CA VAL A 148 16.50 -10.54 11.56
C VAL A 148 17.03 -9.58 10.50
N VAL A 149 17.42 -8.37 10.89
CA VAL A 149 18.03 -7.37 9.99
C VAL A 149 19.34 -7.88 9.40
N GLU A 150 20.26 -8.41 10.22
CA GLU A 150 21.52 -8.99 9.76
C GLU A 150 21.30 -10.14 8.77
N ARG A 151 20.32 -11.01 9.06
CA ARG A 151 19.95 -12.10 8.16
C ARG A 151 19.40 -11.58 6.84
N ASP A 152 18.60 -10.52 6.86
CA ASP A 152 18.03 -9.90 5.65
C ASP A 152 19.14 -9.26 4.79
N HIS A 153 20.03 -8.48 5.40
CA HIS A 153 21.22 -7.92 4.74
C HIS A 153 22.07 -9.03 4.09
N ALA A 154 22.38 -10.10 4.83
CA ALA A 154 23.15 -11.23 4.32
C ALA A 154 22.47 -12.00 3.17
N LYS A 155 21.15 -11.86 2.95
CA LYS A 155 20.48 -12.39 1.74
C LYS A 155 20.67 -11.48 0.54
N HIS A 156 20.64 -10.17 0.76
CA HIS A 156 20.76 -9.16 -0.28
C HIS A 156 22.20 -9.05 -0.82
N ASP A 157 23.21 -9.27 0.02
CA ASP A 157 24.63 -9.21 -0.38
C ASP A 157 25.11 -10.41 -1.21
N ARG A 158 24.36 -11.53 -1.22
CA ARG A 158 24.71 -12.74 -2.00
C ARG A 158 24.74 -12.52 -3.51
N ARG A 159 24.13 -11.45 -4.02
CA ARG A 159 24.09 -11.17 -5.46
C ARG A 159 25.40 -10.63 -6.03
N SER A 160 26.37 -10.22 -5.20
CA SER A 160 27.68 -9.77 -5.69
C SER A 160 28.65 -10.93 -5.98
N SER A 161 28.50 -12.07 -5.31
CA SER A 161 29.44 -13.20 -5.39
C SER A 161 29.04 -14.31 -6.38
N ALA A 162 27.81 -14.28 -6.90
CA ALA A 162 27.32 -15.30 -7.84
C ALA A 162 27.56 -14.97 -9.34
N ASN A 163 27.98 -13.74 -9.67
CA ASN A 163 28.21 -13.32 -11.06
C ASN A 163 29.69 -13.27 -11.48
N ASN A 164 30.60 -13.76 -10.62
CA ASN A 164 32.05 -13.84 -10.88
C ASN A 164 32.56 -15.29 -10.91
N SER A 165 31.73 -16.26 -11.32
CA SER A 165 32.13 -17.67 -11.52
C SER A 165 31.75 -18.14 -12.91
#